data_AF-A0A0M0BZC0-F1
#
_entry.id   AF-A0A0M0BZC0-F1
#
_cell.length_a   1.000
_cell.length_b   1.000
_cell.length_c   1.000
_cell.angle_alpha   90.00
_cell.angle_beta   90.00
_cell.angle_gamma   90.00
#
_symmetry.space_group_name_H-M   'P 1'
#
loop_
_entity.id
_entity.type
_entity.pdbx_description
1 polymer ?
#
loop_
_entity_poly.entity_id
_entity_poly.type
_entity_poly.pdbx_seq_one_letter_code
_entity_poly.pdbx_strand_id
1 'polypeptide(L)'
;MHKYIYREWVPAGILNKVLTILFSATIVFATLFMVLFMDLSTEDLYGFTIAWGVLALVLFLFWNYRGLEIKIYNNQLSIKYGIFNKKIIKLKEIVSCQATKASFGRYGGSGVRFGSDGSTAYTTSFGKAVEIVPVKGRTFVFSSKNSEKICEIINAKI
;
A
#
# COMPACT_ATOMS: atom_id res chain seq x y z
N MET A 1 7.90 12.05 23.92
CA MET A 1 7.97 11.04 22.83
C MET A 1 7.23 9.77 23.29
N HIS A 2 6.09 9.41 22.69
CA HIS A 2 5.49 8.10 22.96
C HIS A 2 6.36 7.00 22.32
N LYS A 3 7.04 6.22 23.16
CA LYS A 3 7.92 5.12 22.74
C LYS A 3 7.05 4.02 22.14
N TYR A 4 7.32 3.65 20.89
CA TYR A 4 6.70 2.48 20.26
C TYR A 4 7.40 1.21 20.77
N ILE A 5 6.63 0.14 20.96
CA ILE A 5 7.14 -1.18 21.34
C ILE A 5 7.62 -1.92 20.10
N TYR A 6 6.92 -1.72 18.98
CA TYR A 6 7.24 -2.33 17.70
C TYR A 6 7.02 -1.34 16.57
N ARG A 7 7.92 -1.37 15.59
CA ARG A 7 7.81 -0.62 14.34
C ARG A 7 8.25 -1.50 13.18
N GLU A 8 7.47 -1.48 12.12
CA GLU A 8 7.78 -2.16 10.87
C GLU A 8 7.48 -1.25 9.68
N TRP A 9 8.33 -1.33 8.66
CA TRP A 9 8.09 -0.75 7.35
C TRP A 9 8.02 -1.85 6.30
N VAL A 10 6.86 -1.99 5.66
CA VAL A 10 6.63 -2.97 4.61
C VAL A 10 6.65 -2.26 3.27
N PRO A 11 7.68 -2.46 2.43
CA PRO A 11 7.74 -1.80 1.13
C PRO A 11 6.70 -2.35 0.17
N ALA A 12 6.39 -1.59 -0.88
CA ALA A 12 5.63 -2.07 -2.02
C ALA A 12 6.28 -3.33 -2.62
N GLY A 13 5.43 -4.28 -3.05
CA GLY A 13 5.87 -5.53 -3.66
C GLY A 13 6.59 -5.31 -4.98
N ILE A 14 7.42 -6.29 -5.36
CA ILE A 14 8.27 -6.24 -6.57
C ILE A 14 7.43 -5.98 -7.82
N LEU A 15 6.27 -6.62 -7.93
CA LEU A 15 5.37 -6.46 -9.08
C LEU A 15 4.99 -4.98 -9.31
N ASN A 16 4.58 -4.25 -8.26
CA ASN A 16 4.23 -2.84 -8.39
C ASN A 16 5.42 -2.01 -8.87
N LYS A 17 6.63 -2.28 -8.36
CA LYS A 17 7.85 -1.57 -8.77
C LYS A 17 8.14 -1.79 -10.25
N VAL A 18 8.09 -3.05 -10.70
CA VAL A 18 8.34 -3.43 -12.08
C VAL A 18 7.31 -2.79 -13.02
N LEU A 19 6.02 -2.86 -12.68
CA LEU A 19 4.96 -2.24 -13.47
C LEU A 19 5.14 -0.73 -13.60
N THR A 20 5.46 -0.03 -12.50
CA THR A 20 5.73 1.42 -12.55
C THR A 20 6.94 1.74 -13.40
N ILE A 21 8.03 0.96 -13.31
CA ILE A 21 9.22 1.15 -14.14
C ILE A 21 8.91 0.94 -15.61
N LEU A 22 8.22 -0.15 -15.96
CA LEU A 22 7.85 -0.45 -17.35
C LEU A 22 6.96 0.65 -17.93
N PHE A 23 5.91 1.05 -17.21
CA PHE A 23 5.02 2.13 -17.64
C PHE A 23 5.78 3.46 -17.85
N SER A 24 6.67 3.80 -16.93
CA SER A 24 7.49 5.01 -17.03
C SER A 24 8.44 4.94 -18.22
N ALA A 25 9.10 3.80 -18.42
CA ALA A 25 10.00 3.58 -19.54
C ALA A 25 9.25 3.68 -20.87
N THR A 26 8.05 3.09 -20.99
CA THR A 26 7.24 3.18 -22.22
C THR A 26 6.96 4.63 -22.59
N ILE A 27 6.54 5.48 -21.65
CA ILE A 27 6.26 6.89 -21.94
C ILE A 27 7.54 7.62 -22.35
N VAL A 28 8.65 7.42 -21.63
CA VAL A 28 9.93 8.09 -21.93
C VAL A 28 10.48 7.65 -23.29
N PHE A 29 10.49 6.36 -23.59
CA PHE A 29 10.98 5.85 -24.87
C PHE A 29 10.07 6.21 -26.04
N ALA A 30 8.74 6.16 -25.85
CA ALA A 30 7.81 6.57 -26.90
C ALA A 30 7.97 8.05 -27.23
N THR A 31 8.03 8.91 -26.21
CA THR A 31 8.24 10.37 -26.42
C THR A 31 9.59 10.65 -27.06
N LEU A 32 10.67 10.01 -26.62
CA LEU A 32 12.00 10.13 -27.24
C LEU A 32 11.99 9.68 -28.70
N PHE A 33 11.36 8.54 -29.01
CA PHE A 33 11.26 8.02 -30.36
C PHE A 33 10.51 9.01 -31.28
N MET A 34 9.35 9.52 -30.85
CA MET A 34 8.59 10.50 -31.63
C MET A 34 9.42 11.76 -31.92
N VAL A 35 10.15 12.27 -30.92
CA VAL A 35 10.98 13.47 -31.06
C VAL A 35 12.16 13.26 -32.02
N LEU A 36 12.73 12.06 -32.08
CA LEU A 36 13.91 11.79 -32.92
C LEU A 36 13.58 11.40 -34.36
N PHE A 37 12.42 10.79 -34.59
CA PHE A 37 12.11 10.13 -35.87
C PHE A 37 10.90 10.73 -36.60
N MET A 38 10.16 11.66 -36.01
CA MET A 38 8.96 12.23 -36.61
C MET A 38 8.99 13.75 -36.61
N ASP A 39 8.36 14.35 -37.62
CA ASP A 39 8.10 15.79 -37.65
C ASP A 39 6.97 16.12 -36.66
N LEU A 40 7.29 16.92 -35.64
CA LEU A 40 6.37 17.23 -34.56
C LEU A 40 5.40 18.35 -34.95
N SER A 41 4.11 18.11 -34.75
CA SER A 41 3.06 19.11 -34.84
C SER A 41 2.74 19.75 -33.48
N THR A 42 1.96 20.83 -33.48
CA THR A 42 1.42 21.42 -32.24
C THR A 42 0.49 20.45 -31.50
N GLU A 43 -0.19 19.56 -32.21
CA GLU A 43 -1.06 18.55 -31.61
C GLU A 43 -0.26 17.52 -30.81
N ASP A 44 0.93 17.14 -31.29
CA ASP A 44 1.83 16.22 -30.60
C ASP A 44 2.32 16.80 -29.27
N LEU A 45 2.53 18.11 -29.18
CA LEU A 45 2.92 18.79 -27.94
C LEU A 45 1.83 18.69 -26.86
N TYR A 46 0.56 18.79 -27.23
CA TYR A 46 -0.54 18.54 -26.29
C TYR A 46 -0.57 17.07 -25.85
N GLY A 47 -0.35 16.14 -26.79
CA GLY A 47 -0.24 14.71 -26.50
C GLY A 47 0.87 14.42 -25.48
N PHE A 48 2.07 14.99 -25.68
CA PHE A 48 3.17 14.86 -24.73
C PHE A 48 2.83 15.46 -23.37
N THR A 49 2.23 16.65 -23.33
CA THR A 49 1.85 17.29 -22.06
C THR A 49 0.91 16.40 -21.25
N ILE A 50 -0.09 15.80 -21.90
CA ILE A 50 -1.01 14.86 -21.25
C ILE A 50 -0.26 13.61 -20.77
N ALA A 51 0.55 12.99 -21.64
CA ALA A 51 1.28 11.76 -21.30
C ALA A 51 2.25 11.97 -20.11
N TRP A 52 3.01 13.07 -20.12
CA TRP A 52 3.91 13.43 -19.03
C TRP A 52 3.15 13.82 -17.76
N GLY A 53 2.00 14.48 -17.87
CA GLY A 53 1.10 14.75 -16.74
C GLY A 53 0.59 13.46 -16.08
N VAL A 54 0.16 12.48 -16.88
CA VAL A 54 -0.25 11.16 -16.39
C VAL A 54 0.93 10.43 -15.74
N LEU A 55 2.12 10.48 -16.35
CA LEU A 55 3.33 9.89 -15.76
C LEU A 55 3.65 10.51 -14.39
N ALA A 56 3.64 11.85 -14.30
CA ALA A 56 3.89 12.56 -13.05
C ALA A 56 2.88 12.15 -11.96
N LEU A 57 1.60 12.03 -12.31
CA LEU A 57 0.56 11.55 -11.40
C LEU A 57 0.82 10.11 -10.93
N VAL A 58 1.15 9.20 -11.84
CA VAL A 58 1.46 7.80 -11.51
C VAL A 58 2.68 7.70 -10.59
N LEU A 59 3.75 8.45 -10.88
CA LEU A 59 4.95 8.50 -10.04
C LEU A 59 4.66 9.08 -8.67
N PHE A 60 3.85 10.14 -8.59
CA PHE A 60 3.39 10.72 -7.33
C PHE A 60 2.61 9.69 -6.50
N LEU A 61 1.67 8.97 -7.11
CA LEU A 61 0.90 7.93 -6.45
C LEU A 61 1.80 6.78 -5.97
N PHE A 62 2.73 6.33 -6.80
CA PHE A 62 3.69 5.29 -6.42
C PHE A 62 4.58 5.73 -5.26
N TRP A 63 5.11 6.95 -5.30
CA TRP A 63 5.90 7.52 -4.19
C TRP A 63 5.08 7.56 -2.90
N ASN A 64 3.84 8.04 -2.99
CA ASN A 64 2.95 8.13 -1.85
C ASN A 64 2.67 6.75 -1.25
N TYR A 65 2.36 5.75 -2.07
CA TYR A 65 2.03 4.38 -1.65
C TYR A 65 3.24 3.43 -1.68
N ARG A 66 4.46 3.93 -1.51
CA ARG A 66 5.69 3.13 -1.58
C ARG A 66 5.87 2.12 -0.44
N GLY A 67 5.09 2.25 0.63
CA GLY A 67 5.10 1.29 1.72
C GLY A 67 4.12 1.61 2.85
N LEU A 68 3.97 0.60 3.71
CA LEU A 68 3.09 0.57 4.86
C LEU A 68 3.93 0.65 6.13
N GLU A 69 3.66 1.65 6.95
CA GLU A 69 4.24 1.78 8.28
C GLU A 69 3.29 1.20 9.33
N ILE A 70 3.80 0.28 10.12
CA ILE A 70 3.09 -0.34 11.24
C ILE A 70 3.81 0.09 12.52
N LYS A 71 3.06 0.62 13.48
CA LYS A 71 3.55 1.01 14.81
C LYS A 71 2.63 0.47 15.88
N ILE A 72 3.20 -0.21 16.87
CA ILE A 72 2.49 -0.67 18.06
C ILE A 72 3.00 0.15 19.25
N TYR A 73 2.09 0.80 19.94
CA TYR A 73 2.32 1.51 21.20
C TYR A 73 1.71 0.73 22.36
N ASN A 74 1.92 1.18 23.59
CA ASN A 74 1.38 0.52 24.78
C ASN A 74 -0.14 0.37 24.79
N ASN A 75 -0.87 1.31 24.15
CA ASN A 75 -2.34 1.33 24.17
C ASN A 75 -2.99 1.32 22.78
N GLN A 76 -2.22 1.39 21.68
CA GLN A 76 -2.79 1.54 20.34
C GLN A 76 -1.90 0.93 19.26
N LEU A 77 -2.56 0.45 18.20
CA LEU A 77 -1.99 0.05 16.93
C LEU A 77 -2.23 1.17 15.92
N SER A 78 -1.16 1.60 15.23
CA SER A 78 -1.22 2.60 14.17
C SER A 78 -0.68 2.00 12.87
N ILE A 79 -1.47 2.10 11.82
CA ILE A 79 -1.12 1.66 10.47
C ILE A 79 -1.21 2.88 9.57
N LYS A 80 -0.15 3.15 8.80
CA LYS A 80 -0.08 4.26 7.87
C LYS A 80 0.35 3.77 6.50
N TYR A 81 -0.50 3.92 5.50
CA TYR A 81 -0.22 3.62 4.12
C TYR A 81 -0.22 4.91 3.29
N GLY A 82 0.98 5.40 2.98
CA GLY A 82 1.15 6.72 2.37
C GLY A 82 0.65 7.87 3.24
N ILE A 83 0.32 8.98 2.61
CA ILE A 83 -0.06 10.24 3.27
C ILE A 83 -1.55 10.22 3.64
N PHE A 84 -2.40 9.66 2.79
CA PHE A 84 -3.86 9.78 2.91
C PHE A 84 -4.52 8.67 3.73
N ASN A 85 -3.87 7.51 3.91
CA ASN A 85 -4.48 6.37 4.60
C ASN A 85 -3.80 6.11 5.94
N LYS A 86 -4.44 6.52 7.02
CA LYS A 86 -3.99 6.25 8.39
C LYS A 86 -5.14 5.61 9.18
N LYS A 87 -4.87 4.47 9.81
CA LYS A 87 -5.78 3.80 10.72
C LYS A 87 -5.13 3.68 12.09
N ILE A 88 -5.86 4.10 13.13
CA ILE A 88 -5.44 3.99 14.53
C ILE A 88 -6.55 3.28 15.28
N ILE A 89 -6.21 2.26 16.06
CA ILE A 89 -7.14 1.54 16.91
C ILE A 89 -6.50 1.33 18.28
N LYS A 90 -7.28 1.48 19.37
CA LYS A 90 -6.78 1.15 20.71
C LYS A 90 -6.70 -0.36 20.87
N LEU A 91 -5.68 -0.86 21.55
CA LEU A 91 -5.52 -2.32 21.73
C LEU A 91 -6.74 -2.94 22.44
N LYS A 92 -7.30 -2.26 23.44
CA LYS A 92 -8.53 -2.66 24.13
C LYS A 92 -9.78 -2.76 23.24
N GLU A 93 -9.73 -2.22 22.02
CA GLU A 93 -10.83 -2.25 21.04
C GLU A 93 -10.61 -3.36 19.99
N ILE A 94 -9.57 -4.18 20.14
CA ILE A 94 -9.29 -5.35 19.31
C ILE A 94 -9.87 -6.58 20.00
N VAL A 95 -10.72 -7.32 19.30
CA VAL A 95 -11.29 -8.61 19.75
C VAL A 95 -10.32 -9.74 19.45
N SER A 96 -9.67 -9.71 18.29
CA SER A 96 -8.68 -10.73 17.93
C SER A 96 -7.63 -10.21 16.95
N CYS A 97 -6.42 -10.78 17.04
CA CYS A 97 -5.37 -10.66 16.05
C CYS A 97 -4.99 -12.04 15.52
N GLN A 98 -5.01 -12.21 14.20
CA GLN A 98 -4.59 -13.45 13.55
C GLN A 98 -3.57 -13.20 12.44
N ALA A 99 -2.53 -14.04 12.40
CA ALA A 99 -1.63 -14.10 11.25
C ALA A 99 -2.39 -14.78 10.09
N THR A 100 -2.43 -14.10 8.95
CA THR A 100 -3.16 -14.58 7.76
C THR A 100 -2.32 -14.36 6.50
N LYS A 101 -2.91 -14.63 5.33
CA LYS A 101 -2.33 -14.31 4.03
C LYS A 101 -3.21 -13.34 3.26
N ALA A 102 -2.60 -12.24 2.80
CA ALA A 102 -3.19 -11.39 1.77
C ALA A 102 -3.09 -12.12 0.42
N SER A 103 -4.23 -12.54 -0.13
CA SER A 103 -4.32 -13.23 -1.41
C SER A 103 -4.94 -12.33 -2.48
N PHE A 104 -4.55 -12.54 -3.74
CA PHE A 104 -5.15 -11.87 -4.88
C PHE A 104 -6.65 -12.19 -5.02
N GLY A 105 -7.05 -13.44 -4.75
CA GLY A 105 -8.45 -13.85 -4.84
C GLY A 105 -9.40 -13.13 -3.85
N ARG A 106 -8.91 -12.74 -2.66
CA ARG A 106 -9.73 -12.03 -1.65
C ARG A 106 -9.78 -10.53 -1.88
N TYR A 107 -8.69 -9.93 -2.36
CA TYR A 107 -8.51 -8.47 -2.38
C TYR A 107 -8.24 -7.85 -3.76
N GLY A 108 -8.07 -8.65 -4.80
CA GLY A 108 -7.93 -8.22 -6.20
C GLY A 108 -6.66 -7.43 -6.53
N GLY A 109 -5.74 -7.24 -5.59
CA GLY A 109 -4.53 -6.45 -5.87
C GLY A 109 -3.77 -5.95 -4.63
N SER A 110 -2.76 -5.13 -4.93
CA SER A 110 -2.09 -4.27 -3.95
C SER A 110 -2.85 -2.94 -3.80
N GLY A 111 -2.69 -2.28 -2.66
CA GLY A 111 -3.31 -1.00 -2.33
C GLY A 111 -4.25 -1.07 -1.13
N VAL A 112 -5.16 -0.10 -1.03
CA VAL A 112 -6.28 -0.14 -0.09
C VAL A 112 -7.45 -0.81 -0.82
N ARG A 113 -7.86 -1.98 -0.36
CA ARG A 113 -8.83 -2.84 -1.04
C ARG A 113 -9.98 -3.23 -0.13
N PHE A 114 -11.16 -3.38 -0.69
CA PHE A 114 -12.31 -3.98 -0.01
C PHE A 114 -12.35 -5.46 -0.39
N GLY A 115 -12.29 -6.33 0.62
CA GLY A 115 -12.43 -7.77 0.43
C GLY A 115 -13.87 -8.14 0.14
N SER A 116 -14.06 -9.26 -0.57
CA SER A 116 -15.40 -9.83 -0.81
C SER A 116 -16.11 -10.24 0.49
N ASP A 117 -15.35 -10.45 1.56
CA ASP A 117 -15.81 -10.72 2.92
C ASP A 117 -16.16 -9.45 3.73
N GLY A 118 -16.12 -8.26 3.10
CA GLY A 118 -16.43 -6.99 3.73
C GLY A 118 -15.30 -6.37 4.56
N SER A 119 -14.15 -7.04 4.64
CA SER A 119 -12.95 -6.49 5.29
C SER A 119 -12.25 -5.42 4.44
N THR A 120 -11.42 -4.60 5.08
CA THR A 120 -10.56 -3.62 4.38
C THR A 120 -9.10 -4.04 4.49
N ALA A 121 -8.43 -4.23 3.36
CA ALA A 121 -7.04 -4.65 3.33
C ALA A 121 -6.09 -3.52 2.89
N TYR A 122 -4.99 -3.37 3.63
CA TYR A 122 -3.84 -2.53 3.32
C TYR A 122 -2.72 -3.42 2.82
N THR A 123 -2.73 -3.73 1.52
CA THR A 123 -1.81 -4.69 0.91
C THR A 123 -0.68 -3.97 0.19
N THR A 124 0.56 -4.21 0.60
CA THR A 124 1.74 -3.77 -0.16
C THR A 124 2.29 -4.89 -1.04
N SER A 125 2.12 -6.14 -0.60
CA SER A 125 2.44 -7.36 -1.32
C SER A 125 1.51 -8.49 -0.88
N PHE A 126 1.36 -9.50 -1.74
CA PHE A 126 0.70 -10.75 -1.37
C PHE A 126 1.58 -11.57 -0.41
N GLY A 127 0.96 -12.49 0.33
CA GLY A 127 1.64 -13.32 1.31
C GLY A 127 1.30 -12.91 2.74
N LYS A 128 2.29 -12.90 3.64
CA LYS A 128 2.06 -12.70 5.08
C LYS A 128 1.34 -11.39 5.40
N ALA A 129 0.31 -11.48 6.24
CA ALA A 129 -0.53 -10.38 6.65
C ALA A 129 -1.06 -10.60 8.07
N VAL A 130 -1.61 -9.54 8.65
CA VAL A 130 -2.29 -9.56 9.95
C VAL A 130 -3.73 -9.17 9.75
N GLU A 131 -4.65 -9.94 10.30
CA GLU A 131 -6.08 -9.63 10.38
C GLU A 131 -6.41 -9.17 11.80
N ILE A 132 -7.09 -8.02 11.88
CA ILE A 132 -7.59 -7.44 13.13
C ILE A 132 -9.11 -7.37 13.07
N VAL A 133 -9.75 -8.01 14.03
CA VAL A 133 -11.19 -7.90 14.26
C VAL A 133 -11.43 -6.88 15.38
N PRO A 134 -11.98 -5.69 15.08
CA PRO A 134 -12.28 -4.70 16.10
C PRO A 134 -13.62 -4.99 16.79
N VAL A 135 -13.82 -4.46 18.01
CA VAL A 135 -15.11 -4.52 18.74
C VAL A 135 -16.21 -3.80 17.94
N LYS A 136 -15.86 -2.70 17.26
CA LYS A 136 -16.76 -1.94 16.40
C LYS A 136 -16.08 -1.62 15.07
N GLY A 137 -16.87 -1.68 13.99
CA GLY A 137 -16.42 -1.37 12.64
C GLY A 137 -15.97 -2.61 11.87
N ARG A 138 -15.31 -2.38 10.73
CA ARG A 138 -14.93 -3.46 9.80
C ARG A 138 -13.60 -4.08 10.19
N THR A 139 -13.54 -5.41 10.11
CA THR A 139 -12.29 -6.18 10.09
C THR A 139 -11.35 -5.59 9.06
N PHE A 140 -10.07 -5.52 9.41
CA PHE A 140 -9.07 -5.02 8.49
C PHE A 140 -7.82 -5.88 8.50
N VAL A 141 -7.22 -5.99 7.32
CA VAL A 141 -6.05 -6.79 7.06
C VAL A 141 -4.91 -5.89 6.61
N PHE A 142 -3.68 -6.19 6.98
CA PHE A 142 -2.53 -5.44 6.49
C PHE A 142 -1.33 -6.34 6.27
N SER A 143 -0.57 -6.09 5.20
CA SER A 143 0.66 -6.85 4.90
C SER A 143 1.69 -6.66 6.02
N SER A 144 2.40 -7.73 6.40
CA SER A 144 3.51 -7.68 7.34
C SER A 144 4.49 -8.81 7.05
N LYS A 145 5.79 -8.57 7.23
CA LYS A 145 6.84 -9.60 7.18
C LYS A 145 6.84 -10.46 8.45
N ASN A 146 6.38 -9.90 9.58
CA ASN A 146 6.41 -10.52 10.90
C ASN A 146 5.00 -10.62 11.51
N SER A 147 4.04 -11.15 10.74
CA SER A 147 2.63 -11.24 11.13
C SER A 147 2.41 -11.95 12.47
N GLU A 148 3.13 -13.05 12.71
CA GLU A 148 3.06 -13.82 13.96
C GLU A 148 3.50 -12.98 15.16
N LYS A 149 4.67 -12.32 15.07
CA LYS A 149 5.20 -11.45 16.13
C LYS A 149 4.28 -10.29 16.46
N ILE A 150 3.63 -9.70 15.45
CA ILE A 150 2.65 -8.63 15.67
C ILE A 150 1.48 -9.15 16.50
N CYS A 151 0.93 -10.31 16.13
CA CYS A 151 -0.20 -10.86 16.87
C CYS A 151 0.18 -11.38 18.25
N GLU A 152 1.39 -11.89 18.45
CA GLU A 152 1.89 -12.22 19.79
C GLU A 152 1.90 -10.97 20.70
N ILE A 153 2.43 -9.85 20.22
CA ILE A 153 2.48 -8.58 20.98
C ILE A 153 1.08 -8.05 21.28
N ILE A 154 0.16 -8.14 20.31
CA ILE A 154 -1.22 -7.65 20.47
C ILE A 154 -2.00 -8.56 21.42
N ASN A 155 -1.96 -9.87 21.21
CA ASN A 155 -2.70 -10.84 22.01
C ASN A 155 -2.27 -10.85 23.49
N ALA A 156 -1.01 -10.51 23.80
CA ALA A 156 -0.54 -10.33 25.17
C ALA A 156 -1.11 -9.06 25.87
N LYS A 157 -1.87 -8.21 25.16
CA LYS A 157 -2.35 -6.91 25.63
C LYS A 157 -3.86 -6.69 25.46
N ILE A 158 -4.56 -7.63 24.84
CA ILE A 158 -6.02 -7.59 24.67
C ILE A 158 -6.71 -8.43 25.75
#